data_AF-A0A6A5VXV7-F1
#
_entry.id   AF-A0A6A5VXV7-F1
#
_cell.length_a   1.000
_cell.length_b   1.000
_cell.length_c   1.000
_cell.angle_alpha   90.00
_cell.angle_beta   90.00
_cell.angle_gamma   90.00
#
_symmetry.space_group_name_H-M   'P 1'
#
loop_
_entity.id
_entity.type
_entity.pdbx_description
1 polymer ?
#
loop_
_entity_poly.entity_id
_entity_poly.type
_entity_poly.pdbx_seq_one_letter_code
_entity_poly.pdbx_strand_id
1 'polypeptide(L)'
;MGAAKSGCGFPWRRSWGGLGLKASSMTQLKTRPETSPNVSEQKDIVRSREEHIIEQQEVPLLSLPVEILQEISSYLEASSAASFSLSTRYVHYALGNQHLRTIVQTSSSVFEKRKNLEILERAFSSHYYCAWCDKFHEHELAGGPRNYPKETERDCHEYNSYLHAGKDYVLTFHHIKLALNRHLWGPSFGISLQDLCYRTSTIEKFKHHQISTALEINAKVVDSRLILHSTFSWTLPRAAISGSDFVTRLLALCPHIVKGHRDSKEGHTGLIAHVARTAQALSLGPRKPWLCAVCATDFLFAEHHLPSQHVEYRLQTWRDLGDGRNPFSVAWRAHGEIGGGIPGFGGDVIRLTMFRAGQIREAFEGEDDQIRANDDIISRNEGLVKGRLVQQIIVPRYRRPKMEVQVVGPEVQRQHLEYRDGRSTGEADIRDEAGRRRDGLYYV
;
A
#
# COMPACT_ATOMS: atom_id res chain seq x y z
N MET A 1 -16.99 14.29 52.07
CA MET A 1 -15.65 14.30 51.45
C MET A 1 -15.08 12.90 51.53
N GLY A 2 -15.13 12.14 50.44
CA GLY A 2 -14.62 10.77 50.37
C GLY A 2 -14.50 10.37 48.92
N ALA A 3 -13.27 10.32 48.40
CA ALA A 3 -12.98 9.96 47.03
C ALA A 3 -12.52 8.49 46.97
N ALA A 4 -13.33 7.65 46.35
CA ALA A 4 -13.01 6.27 46.04
C ALA A 4 -12.22 6.21 44.72
N LYS A 5 -11.03 5.61 44.75
CA LYS A 5 -10.26 5.22 43.56
C LYS A 5 -10.60 3.78 43.20
N SER A 6 -11.21 3.57 42.04
CA SER A 6 -11.43 2.25 41.45
C SER A 6 -10.25 1.87 40.57
N GLY A 7 -9.45 0.89 41.01
CA GLY A 7 -8.47 0.20 40.18
C GLY A 7 -9.12 -1.02 39.52
N CYS A 8 -9.12 -1.06 38.20
CA CYS A 8 -9.51 -2.24 37.43
C CYS A 8 -8.26 -3.01 37.04
N GLY A 9 -7.97 -4.09 37.77
CA GLY A 9 -7.06 -5.15 37.35
C GLY A 9 -7.83 -6.25 36.62
N PHE A 10 -7.40 -6.59 35.41
CA PHE A 10 -7.90 -7.75 34.65
C PHE A 10 -6.79 -8.82 34.59
N PRO A 11 -7.02 -10.05 35.08
CA PRO A 11 -6.16 -11.18 34.79
C PRO A 11 -6.79 -12.10 33.74
N TRP A 12 -6.14 -12.27 32.59
CA TRP A 12 -6.44 -13.38 31.68
C TRP A 12 -5.70 -14.64 32.16
N ARG A 13 -6.43 -15.57 32.77
CA ARG A 13 -6.02 -16.98 32.89
C ARG A 13 -6.47 -17.73 31.64
N ARG A 14 -5.50 -18.36 30.96
CA ARG A 14 -5.73 -19.37 29.92
C ARG A 14 -6.21 -20.67 30.58
N SER A 15 -7.34 -21.22 30.12
CA SER A 15 -7.66 -22.64 30.31
C SER A 15 -7.68 -23.32 28.94
N TRP A 16 -6.94 -24.42 28.86
CA TRP A 16 -7.02 -25.39 27.77
C TRP A 16 -8.25 -26.27 28.01
N GLY A 17 -9.06 -26.48 26.98
CA GLY A 17 -10.25 -27.31 27.09
C GLY A 17 -10.64 -27.92 25.75
N GLY A 18 -10.37 -29.22 25.62
CA GLY A 18 -11.36 -30.18 25.13
C GLY A 18 -11.58 -30.27 23.62
N LEU A 19 -10.83 -31.18 23.00
CA LEU A 19 -11.22 -31.90 21.78
C LEU A 19 -12.64 -32.48 21.94
N GLY A 20 -13.53 -32.12 21.00
CA GLY A 20 -14.88 -32.65 20.89
C GLY A 20 -15.32 -32.69 19.42
N LEU A 21 -14.78 -33.65 18.66
CA LEU A 21 -15.26 -34.00 17.32
C LEU A 21 -16.70 -34.53 17.43
N LYS A 22 -17.68 -33.74 17.00
CA LYS A 22 -19.04 -34.22 16.72
C LYS A 22 -19.23 -34.34 15.21
N ALA A 23 -19.37 -35.58 14.76
CA ALA A 23 -19.85 -35.94 13.44
C ALA A 23 -21.26 -35.36 13.26
N SER A 24 -21.44 -34.51 12.25
CA SER A 24 -22.77 -34.05 11.82
C SER A 24 -23.16 -34.79 10.54
N SER A 25 -24.29 -35.48 10.69
CA SER A 25 -25.06 -36.22 9.70
C SER A 25 -25.41 -35.37 8.48
N MET A 26 -24.98 -35.80 7.30
CA MET A 26 -25.44 -35.28 6.01
C MET A 26 -26.87 -35.78 5.74
N THR A 27 -27.84 -34.87 5.80
CA THR A 27 -29.19 -35.11 5.29
C THR A 27 -29.20 -34.77 3.80
N GLN A 28 -29.28 -35.80 2.95
CA GLN A 28 -29.41 -35.65 1.50
C GLN A 28 -30.83 -35.16 1.15
N LEU A 29 -30.93 -33.92 0.69
CA LEU A 29 -32.13 -33.40 0.03
C LEU A 29 -32.10 -33.78 -1.45
N LYS A 30 -33.04 -34.66 -1.81
CA LYS A 30 -33.28 -35.18 -3.15
C LYS A 30 -34.05 -34.15 -3.97
N THR A 31 -33.36 -33.29 -4.71
CA THR A 31 -33.96 -32.40 -5.70
C THR A 31 -34.07 -33.10 -7.06
N ARG A 32 -35.25 -32.98 -7.67
CA ARG A 32 -35.59 -33.47 -9.01
C ARG A 32 -34.79 -32.71 -10.08
N PRO A 33 -34.39 -33.37 -11.19
CA PRO A 33 -33.80 -32.69 -12.33
C PRO A 33 -34.91 -32.01 -13.15
N GLU A 34 -34.85 -30.68 -13.23
CA GLU A 34 -35.58 -29.90 -14.23
C GLU A 34 -34.83 -29.97 -15.57
N THR A 35 -35.57 -30.31 -16.61
CA THR A 35 -35.11 -30.40 -18.00
C THR A 35 -34.96 -29.00 -18.59
N SER A 36 -33.72 -28.61 -18.91
CA SER A 36 -33.41 -27.40 -19.68
C SER A 36 -33.88 -27.52 -21.13
N PRO A 37 -34.42 -26.46 -21.74
CA PRO A 37 -34.71 -26.43 -23.17
C PRO A 37 -33.49 -25.99 -24.01
N ASN A 38 -33.37 -26.64 -25.17
CA ASN A 38 -32.71 -26.21 -26.41
C ASN A 38 -31.24 -25.74 -26.39
N VAL A 39 -30.35 -26.70 -26.64
CA VAL A 39 -28.93 -26.53 -26.97
C VAL A 39 -28.71 -26.74 -28.47
N SER A 40 -29.17 -25.81 -29.32
CA SER A 40 -29.01 -25.97 -30.77
C SER A 40 -28.58 -24.73 -31.57
N GLU A 41 -28.43 -23.54 -30.99
CA GLU A 41 -28.08 -22.32 -31.77
C GLU A 41 -26.83 -21.54 -31.28
N GLN A 42 -25.98 -22.14 -30.46
CA GLN A 42 -24.76 -21.49 -29.95
C GLN A 42 -23.45 -22.18 -30.38
N LYS A 43 -23.42 -22.75 -31.60
CA LYS A 43 -22.24 -23.45 -32.13
C LYS A 43 -21.37 -22.64 -33.11
N ASP A 44 -21.81 -21.48 -33.59
CA ASP A 44 -21.12 -20.80 -34.70
C ASP A 44 -20.41 -19.49 -34.35
N ILE A 45 -20.33 -19.10 -33.07
CA ILE A 45 -19.58 -17.89 -32.62
C ILE A 45 -18.42 -18.28 -31.69
N VAL A 46 -17.69 -19.34 -32.03
CA VAL A 46 -16.44 -19.74 -31.33
C VAL A 46 -15.25 -19.88 -32.30
N ARG A 47 -15.43 -19.53 -33.58
CA ARG A 47 -14.53 -19.95 -34.66
C ARG A 47 -13.90 -18.78 -35.43
N SER A 48 -13.00 -18.05 -34.77
CA SER A 48 -11.87 -17.33 -35.41
C SER A 48 -11.13 -16.45 -34.39
N ARG A 49 -10.75 -17.00 -33.23
CA ARG A 49 -9.67 -16.38 -32.46
C ARG A 49 -8.40 -16.96 -33.07
N GLU A 50 -7.88 -16.28 -34.09
CA GLU A 50 -6.57 -16.56 -34.65
C GLU A 50 -5.57 -16.61 -33.49
N GLU A 51 -5.15 -17.82 -33.15
CA GLU A 51 -4.04 -18.06 -32.25
C GLU A 51 -2.82 -17.43 -32.93
N HIS A 52 -2.53 -16.18 -32.59
CA HIS A 52 -1.23 -15.59 -32.85
C HIS A 52 -0.21 -16.51 -32.17
N ILE A 53 0.39 -17.39 -32.96
CA ILE A 53 1.57 -18.16 -32.58
C ILE A 53 2.64 -17.12 -32.29
N ILE A 54 2.79 -16.76 -31.02
CA ILE A 54 3.91 -15.95 -30.56
C ILE A 54 5.12 -16.86 -30.76
N GLU A 55 5.89 -16.62 -31.83
CA GLU A 55 7.20 -17.25 -31.99
C GLU A 55 7.99 -17.01 -30.71
N GLN A 56 8.27 -18.09 -29.98
CA GLN A 56 9.03 -18.01 -28.74
C GLN A 56 10.42 -17.47 -29.09
N GLN A 57 10.68 -16.24 -28.67
CA GLN A 57 11.98 -15.63 -28.85
C GLN A 57 13.03 -16.50 -28.15
N GLU A 58 13.99 -17.05 -28.90
CA GLU A 58 15.12 -17.76 -28.32
C GLU A 58 15.81 -16.84 -27.32
N VAL A 59 16.00 -17.32 -26.08
CA VAL A 59 16.62 -16.55 -24.99
C VAL A 59 18.13 -16.79 -25.08
N PRO A 60 18.93 -15.93 -25.75
CA PRO A 60 20.30 -16.28 -26.14
C PRO A 60 21.22 -16.43 -24.93
N LEU A 61 20.84 -15.82 -23.81
CA LEU A 61 21.54 -15.92 -22.53
C LEU A 61 21.53 -17.35 -21.97
N LEU A 62 20.47 -18.13 -22.23
CA LEU A 62 20.34 -19.50 -21.74
C LEU A 62 21.16 -20.51 -22.57
N SER A 63 21.60 -20.13 -23.77
CA SER A 63 22.49 -20.93 -24.62
C SER A 63 23.98 -20.64 -24.41
N LEU A 64 24.32 -19.67 -23.55
CA LEU A 64 25.72 -19.34 -23.29
C LEU A 64 26.40 -20.43 -22.45
N PRO A 65 27.66 -20.79 -22.74
CA PRO A 65 28.46 -21.60 -21.83
C PRO A 65 28.58 -20.99 -20.43
N VAL A 66 28.72 -21.83 -19.40
CA VAL A 66 28.81 -21.41 -18.00
C VAL A 66 29.97 -20.45 -17.76
N GLU A 67 31.08 -20.64 -18.47
CA GLU A 67 32.28 -19.81 -18.41
C GLU A 67 31.97 -18.37 -18.83
N ILE A 68 31.16 -18.18 -19.88
CA ILE A 68 30.76 -16.85 -20.35
C ILE A 68 29.85 -16.18 -19.32
N LEU A 69 28.94 -16.91 -18.69
CA LEU A 69 28.11 -16.36 -17.61
C LEU A 69 28.95 -15.93 -16.41
N GLN A 70 29.94 -16.75 -16.02
CA GLN A 70 30.87 -16.44 -14.94
C GLN A 70 31.71 -15.20 -15.28
N GLU A 71 32.21 -15.12 -16.51
CA GLU A 71 32.99 -13.99 -16.99
C GLU A 71 32.16 -12.69 -16.97
N ILE A 72 30.93 -12.71 -17.51
CA ILE A 72 29.98 -11.59 -17.41
C ILE A 72 29.81 -11.18 -15.94
N SER A 73 29.57 -12.14 -15.04
CA SER A 73 29.36 -11.83 -13.62
C SER A 73 30.57 -11.20 -12.94
N SER A 74 31.79 -11.48 -13.42
CA SER A 74 33.02 -10.92 -12.86
C SER A 74 33.25 -9.45 -13.24
N TYR A 75 32.63 -8.99 -14.33
CA TYR A 75 32.62 -7.57 -14.75
C TYR A 75 31.50 -6.75 -14.09
N LEU A 76 30.56 -7.40 -13.40
CA LEU A 76 29.45 -6.72 -12.72
C LEU A 76 29.83 -6.33 -11.29
N GLU A 77 29.35 -5.18 -10.83
CA GLU A 77 29.37 -4.83 -9.41
C GLU A 77 28.58 -5.86 -8.58
N ALA A 78 28.87 -5.98 -7.28
CA ALA A 78 28.26 -7.01 -6.42
C ALA A 78 26.72 -7.04 -6.47
N SER A 79 26.07 -5.88 -6.47
CA SER A 79 24.61 -5.75 -6.56
C SER A 79 24.04 -6.20 -7.90
N SER A 80 24.72 -5.86 -8.99
CA SER A 80 24.35 -6.25 -10.34
C SER A 80 24.65 -7.73 -10.59
N ALA A 81 25.75 -8.27 -10.07
CA ALA A 81 26.10 -9.69 -10.14
C ALA A 81 25.09 -10.55 -9.36
N ALA A 82 24.68 -10.11 -8.16
CA ALA A 82 23.62 -10.76 -7.39
C ALA A 82 22.26 -10.71 -8.11
N SER A 83 21.91 -9.57 -8.70
CA SER A 83 20.68 -9.46 -9.50
C SER A 83 20.73 -10.35 -10.74
N PHE A 84 21.89 -10.42 -11.41
CA PHE A 84 22.12 -11.27 -12.56
C PHE A 84 22.00 -12.76 -12.19
N SER A 85 22.55 -13.18 -11.05
CA SER A 85 22.41 -14.55 -10.55
C SER A 85 20.98 -14.94 -10.18
N LEU A 86 20.10 -13.97 -9.94
CA LEU A 86 18.66 -14.20 -9.68
C LEU A 86 17.77 -14.03 -10.92
N SER A 87 18.34 -13.68 -12.07
CA SER A 87 17.56 -13.43 -13.29
C SER A 87 16.82 -14.66 -13.80
N THR A 88 17.46 -15.84 -13.70
CA THR A 88 16.87 -17.13 -14.09
C THR A 88 17.42 -18.24 -13.21
N ARG A 89 16.70 -19.35 -13.13
CA ARG A 89 17.16 -20.56 -12.42
C ARG A 89 18.46 -21.13 -13.02
N TYR A 90 18.63 -21.06 -14.34
CA TYR A 90 19.84 -21.51 -15.02
C TYR A 90 21.06 -20.67 -14.63
N VAL A 91 20.95 -19.34 -14.72
CA VAL A 91 22.04 -18.44 -14.33
C VAL A 91 22.35 -18.57 -12.84
N HIS A 92 21.35 -18.79 -11.99
CA HIS A 92 21.55 -19.07 -10.57
C HIS A 92 22.40 -20.33 -10.34
N TYR A 93 22.11 -21.43 -11.03
CA TYR A 93 22.88 -22.66 -10.90
C TYR A 93 24.28 -22.57 -11.51
N ALA A 94 24.43 -21.82 -12.61
CA ALA A 94 25.70 -21.57 -13.28
C ALA A 94 26.67 -20.76 -12.40
N LEU A 95 26.16 -19.72 -11.70
CA LEU A 95 26.98 -18.82 -10.87
C LEU A 95 27.05 -19.22 -9.40
N GLY A 96 26.09 -20.04 -8.93
CA GLY A 96 25.94 -20.40 -7.53
C GLY A 96 25.50 -19.24 -6.63
N ASN A 97 25.72 -19.40 -5.33
CA ASN A 97 25.26 -18.45 -4.31
C ASN A 97 26.34 -17.46 -3.83
N GLN A 98 27.54 -17.48 -4.44
CA GLN A 98 28.67 -16.68 -3.98
C GLN A 98 28.35 -15.18 -4.03
N HIS A 99 27.81 -14.70 -5.16
CA HIS A 99 27.41 -13.30 -5.32
C HIS A 99 26.35 -12.85 -4.29
N LEU A 100 25.43 -13.75 -3.92
CA LEU A 100 24.40 -13.47 -2.91
C LEU A 100 24.98 -13.45 -1.49
N ARG A 101 25.99 -14.28 -1.20
CA ARG A 101 26.69 -14.24 0.09
C ARG A 101 27.52 -12.96 0.21
N THR A 102 28.28 -12.63 -0.82
CA THR A 102 29.09 -11.41 -0.87
C THR A 102 28.22 -10.18 -0.65
N ILE A 103 27.10 -10.01 -1.37
CA ILE A 103 26.27 -8.81 -1.21
C ILE A 103 25.69 -8.65 0.21
N VAL A 104 25.38 -9.76 0.88
CA VAL A 104 24.86 -9.76 2.26
C VAL A 104 25.97 -9.52 3.30
N GLN A 105 27.18 -10.00 3.04
CA GLN A 105 28.33 -9.91 3.95
C GLN A 105 29.11 -8.60 3.83
N THR A 106 29.14 -7.99 2.64
CA THR A 106 29.94 -6.79 2.35
C THR A 106 29.25 -5.48 2.76
N SER A 107 27.96 -5.51 3.14
CA SER A 107 27.25 -4.29 3.54
C SER A 107 27.86 -3.68 4.80
N SER A 108 28.36 -2.45 4.68
CA SER A 108 28.99 -1.73 5.79
C SER A 108 27.96 -1.10 6.73
N SER A 109 26.78 -0.79 6.19
CA SER A 109 25.68 -0.16 6.92
C SER A 109 24.40 -0.99 6.89
N VAL A 110 23.53 -0.77 7.88
CA VAL A 110 22.19 -1.39 7.94
C VAL A 110 21.34 -0.98 6.73
N PHE A 111 21.51 0.25 6.22
CA PHE A 111 20.79 0.75 5.04
C PHE A 111 21.23 0.04 3.75
N GLU A 112 22.54 -0.14 3.56
CA GLU A 112 23.06 -0.93 2.43
C GLU A 112 22.59 -2.37 2.52
N LYS A 113 22.62 -2.97 3.72
CA LYS A 113 22.12 -4.32 3.94
C LYS A 113 20.65 -4.46 3.52
N ARG A 114 19.79 -3.51 3.91
CA ARG A 114 18.37 -3.46 3.51
C ARG A 114 18.19 -3.40 2.00
N LYS A 115 18.91 -2.49 1.34
CA LYS A 115 18.90 -2.37 -0.12
C LYS A 115 19.35 -3.66 -0.81
N ASN A 116 20.35 -4.35 -0.25
CA ASN A 116 20.83 -5.62 -0.77
C ASN A 116 19.82 -6.76 -0.56
N LEU A 117 19.09 -6.76 0.56
CA LEU A 117 18.04 -7.74 0.84
C LEU A 117 16.80 -7.56 -0.07
N GLU A 118 16.52 -6.35 -0.54
CA GLU A 118 15.48 -6.11 -1.56
C GLU A 118 15.78 -6.82 -2.89
N ILE A 119 17.06 -7.00 -3.24
CA ILE A 119 17.44 -7.78 -4.43
C ILE A 119 17.05 -9.25 -4.25
N LEU A 120 17.25 -9.80 -3.05
CA LEU A 120 16.89 -11.18 -2.73
C LEU A 120 15.38 -11.41 -2.75
N GLU A 121 14.58 -10.39 -2.42
CA GLU A 121 13.12 -10.48 -2.43
C GLU A 121 12.54 -10.93 -3.78
N ARG A 122 13.21 -10.57 -4.88
CA ARG A 122 12.84 -10.99 -6.25
C ARG A 122 12.90 -12.51 -6.45
N ALA A 123 13.68 -13.22 -5.64
CA ALA A 123 13.81 -14.67 -5.72
C ALA A 123 12.66 -15.43 -5.03
N PHE A 124 11.87 -14.76 -4.18
CA PHE A 124 10.88 -15.40 -3.33
C PHE A 124 9.49 -14.84 -3.58
N SER A 125 8.77 -15.38 -4.57
CA SER A 125 7.45 -14.86 -4.92
C SER A 125 6.44 -14.96 -3.78
N SER A 126 6.54 -15.94 -2.88
CA SER A 126 5.64 -16.10 -1.73
C SER A 126 6.03 -15.27 -0.51
N HIS A 127 7.15 -14.55 -0.54
CA HIS A 127 7.65 -13.79 0.58
C HIS A 127 7.92 -12.34 0.22
N TYR A 128 7.92 -11.47 1.22
CA TYR A 128 8.36 -10.09 1.07
C TYR A 128 9.36 -9.75 2.17
N TYR A 129 10.30 -8.85 1.88
CA TYR A 129 11.28 -8.40 2.86
C TYR A 129 10.70 -7.27 3.71
N CYS A 130 10.70 -7.43 5.03
CA CYS A 130 10.26 -6.41 5.97
C CYS A 130 11.46 -5.65 6.54
N ALA A 131 11.62 -4.39 6.13
CA ALA A 131 12.70 -3.52 6.59
C ALA A 131 12.60 -3.11 8.08
N TRP A 132 11.48 -3.40 8.76
CA TRP A 132 11.36 -3.15 10.20
C TRP A 132 12.06 -4.21 11.05
N CYS A 133 11.80 -5.49 10.77
CA CYS A 133 12.36 -6.60 11.54
C CYS A 133 13.54 -7.30 10.85
N ASP A 134 13.89 -6.87 9.64
CA ASP A 134 14.92 -7.46 8.77
C ASP A 134 14.70 -8.96 8.50
N LYS A 135 13.44 -9.37 8.31
CA LYS A 135 13.02 -10.75 7.99
C LYS A 135 12.18 -10.83 6.72
N PHE A 136 12.18 -12.01 6.10
CA PHE A 136 11.22 -12.35 5.04
C PHE A 136 9.94 -12.90 5.67
N HIS A 137 8.81 -12.26 5.36
CA HIS A 137 7.50 -12.73 5.78
C HIS A 137 6.79 -13.36 4.60
N GLU A 138 6.11 -14.47 4.84
CA GLU A 138 5.15 -15.01 3.89
C GLU A 138 4.00 -14.01 3.70
N HIS A 139 3.56 -13.83 2.46
CA HIS A 139 2.35 -13.06 2.17
C HIS A 139 1.22 -13.99 1.75
N GLU A 140 0.02 -13.65 2.21
CA GLU A 140 -1.19 -14.37 1.89
C GLU A 140 -1.77 -13.78 0.60
N LEU A 141 -1.97 -14.59 -0.43
CA LEU A 141 -2.54 -14.13 -1.71
C LEU A 141 -3.95 -13.55 -1.57
N ALA A 142 -4.71 -14.02 -0.57
CA ALA A 142 -6.04 -13.51 -0.22
C ALA A 142 -5.99 -12.38 0.84
N GLY A 143 -4.79 -11.94 1.22
CA GLY A 143 -4.59 -10.83 2.15
C GLY A 143 -4.99 -9.48 1.56
N GLY A 144 -4.69 -8.41 2.29
CA GLY A 144 -4.94 -7.05 1.86
C GLY A 144 -5.76 -6.24 2.86
N PRO A 145 -5.96 -4.94 2.58
CA PRO A 145 -6.51 -4.01 3.55
C PRO A 145 -7.88 -4.39 4.12
N ARG A 146 -8.70 -5.11 3.36
CA ARG A 146 -10.03 -5.57 3.77
C ARG A 146 -10.00 -6.79 4.71
N ASN A 147 -8.93 -7.58 4.62
CA ASN A 147 -8.75 -8.80 5.39
C ASN A 147 -7.72 -8.62 6.51
N TYR A 148 -7.27 -7.40 6.78
CA TYR A 148 -6.25 -7.10 7.80
C TYR A 148 -6.49 -7.78 9.16
N PRO A 149 -7.72 -7.83 9.73
CA PRO A 149 -7.95 -8.52 11.01
C PRO A 149 -7.74 -10.05 10.97
N LYS A 150 -7.69 -10.65 9.77
CA LYS A 150 -7.47 -12.08 9.56
C LYS A 150 -6.02 -12.39 9.22
N GLU A 151 -5.22 -11.38 8.90
CA GLU A 151 -3.81 -11.58 8.58
C GLU A 151 -3.06 -12.07 9.82
N THR A 152 -2.08 -12.94 9.59
CA THR A 152 -1.19 -13.40 10.65
C THR A 152 -0.54 -12.21 11.36
N GLU A 153 -0.75 -12.11 12.68
CA GLU A 153 -0.15 -11.05 13.50
C GLU A 153 1.38 -11.17 13.49
N ARG A 154 2.08 -10.03 13.34
CA ARG A 154 3.54 -9.98 13.25
C ARG A 154 4.06 -8.97 14.27
N ASP A 155 5.20 -9.29 14.91
CA ASP A 155 5.86 -8.38 15.85
C ASP A 155 6.15 -6.98 15.25
N CYS A 156 6.37 -6.92 13.92
CA CYS A 156 6.64 -5.67 13.22
C CYS A 156 5.38 -4.84 12.92
N HIS A 157 4.17 -5.35 13.16
CA HIS A 157 2.94 -4.62 12.92
C HIS A 157 2.86 -3.36 13.78
N GLU A 158 3.21 -3.40 15.06
CA GLU A 158 3.06 -2.27 16.00
C GLU A 158 3.72 -0.97 15.52
N TYR A 159 4.78 -1.08 14.72
CA TYR A 159 5.57 0.05 14.25
C TYR A 159 5.13 0.61 12.89
N ASN A 160 4.17 -0.05 12.24
CA ASN A 160 3.64 0.43 10.97
C ASN A 160 2.77 1.68 11.15
N SER A 161 2.78 2.54 10.15
CA SER A 161 1.75 3.57 10.00
C SER A 161 0.46 2.92 9.46
N TYR A 162 -0.68 3.46 9.86
CA TYR A 162 -2.00 2.91 9.50
C TYR A 162 -2.92 3.95 8.87
N LEU A 163 -3.56 3.57 7.75
CA LEU A 163 -4.62 4.34 7.11
C LEU A 163 -5.94 3.56 7.22
N HIS A 164 -6.75 3.96 8.20
CA HIS A 164 -8.04 3.34 8.48
C HIS A 164 -9.17 3.92 7.62
N ALA A 165 -10.06 3.04 7.16
CA ALA A 165 -11.30 3.40 6.49
C ALA A 165 -12.48 2.63 7.10
N GLY A 166 -12.84 3.00 8.33
CA GLY A 166 -13.81 2.25 9.13
C GLY A 166 -13.19 1.02 9.81
N LYS A 167 -14.02 0.02 10.10
CA LYS A 167 -13.60 -1.21 10.80
C LYS A 167 -13.06 -2.28 9.86
N ASP A 168 -13.52 -2.25 8.60
CA ASP A 168 -13.30 -3.34 7.64
C ASP A 168 -12.17 -3.03 6.65
N TYR A 169 -11.42 -1.94 6.86
CA TYR A 169 -10.35 -1.55 5.95
C TYR A 169 -9.20 -0.87 6.69
N VAL A 170 -8.03 -1.48 6.63
CA VAL A 170 -6.78 -0.99 7.23
C VAL A 170 -5.66 -1.12 6.21
N LEU A 171 -5.22 0.01 5.65
CA LEU A 171 -4.07 0.05 4.75
C LEU A 171 -2.78 0.27 5.55
N THR A 172 -1.79 -0.58 5.32
CA THR A 172 -0.47 -0.58 5.96
C THR A 172 0.63 -0.50 4.89
N PHE A 173 1.88 -0.34 5.33
CA PHE A 173 3.02 -0.31 4.41
C PHE A 173 3.19 -1.61 3.62
N HIS A 174 2.98 -2.77 4.26
CA HIS A 174 3.20 -4.05 3.57
C HIS A 174 2.22 -4.26 2.42
N HIS A 175 0.97 -3.79 2.53
CA HIS A 175 0.02 -3.82 1.41
C HIS A 175 0.53 -3.04 0.20
N ILE A 176 1.12 -1.86 0.43
CA ILE A 176 1.70 -1.01 -0.62
C ILE A 176 2.86 -1.73 -1.30
N LYS A 177 3.75 -2.29 -0.48
CA LYS A 177 4.91 -3.05 -0.95
C LYS A 177 4.48 -4.26 -1.80
N LEU A 178 3.50 -5.03 -1.34
CA LEU A 178 2.97 -6.19 -2.08
C LEU A 178 2.32 -5.77 -3.41
N ALA A 179 1.55 -4.68 -3.43
CA ALA A 179 0.93 -4.18 -4.66
C ALA A 179 1.99 -3.73 -5.69
N LEU A 180 3.04 -3.04 -5.25
CA LEU A 180 4.13 -2.60 -6.12
C LEU A 180 5.02 -3.76 -6.57
N ASN A 181 5.31 -4.73 -5.70
CA ASN A 181 6.02 -5.95 -6.08
C ASN A 181 5.24 -6.72 -7.15
N ARG A 182 3.91 -6.84 -7.01
CA ARG A 182 3.07 -7.45 -8.04
C ARG A 182 3.15 -6.70 -9.36
N HIS A 183 3.09 -5.37 -9.34
CA HIS A 183 3.18 -4.54 -10.53
C HIS A 183 4.55 -4.71 -11.25
N LEU A 184 5.64 -4.82 -10.49
CA LEU A 184 6.99 -4.85 -11.04
C LEU A 184 7.48 -6.26 -11.42
N TRP A 185 7.05 -7.29 -10.70
CA TRP A 185 7.58 -8.65 -10.84
C TRP A 185 6.52 -9.68 -11.24
N GLY A 186 5.25 -9.30 -11.25
CA GLY A 186 4.14 -10.11 -11.74
C GLY A 186 3.19 -10.63 -10.65
N PRO A 187 2.09 -11.31 -11.06
CA PRO A 187 0.97 -11.67 -10.18
C PRO A 187 1.33 -12.48 -8.93
N SER A 188 2.39 -13.28 -8.98
CA SER A 188 2.80 -14.13 -7.86
C SER A 188 3.47 -13.38 -6.72
N PHE A 189 3.87 -12.12 -6.91
CA PHE A 189 4.69 -11.35 -5.95
C PHE A 189 3.87 -10.44 -5.00
N GLY A 190 2.55 -10.51 -5.03
CA GLY A 190 1.72 -9.77 -4.09
C GLY A 190 0.27 -9.60 -4.53
N ILE A 191 -0.41 -8.65 -3.88
CA ILE A 191 -1.83 -8.36 -4.05
C ILE A 191 -2.11 -7.46 -5.25
N SER A 192 -3.29 -7.58 -5.84
CA SER A 192 -3.72 -6.74 -6.96
C SER A 192 -4.10 -5.33 -6.50
N LEU A 193 -4.09 -4.36 -7.43
CA LEU A 193 -4.59 -3.02 -7.14
C LEU A 193 -6.10 -3.01 -6.80
N GLN A 194 -6.85 -4.00 -7.28
CA GLN A 194 -8.27 -4.17 -6.92
C GLN A 194 -8.46 -4.54 -5.45
N ASP A 195 -7.49 -5.23 -4.85
CA ASP A 195 -7.53 -5.58 -3.42
C ASP A 195 -7.35 -4.33 -2.53
N LEU A 196 -6.73 -3.27 -3.07
CA LEU A 196 -6.63 -1.96 -2.43
C LEU A 196 -7.86 -1.07 -2.66
N CYS A 197 -8.72 -1.41 -3.63
CA CYS A 197 -9.94 -0.65 -3.86
C CYS A 197 -10.94 -0.93 -2.73
N TYR A 198 -11.81 0.01 -2.41
CA TYR A 198 -12.82 -0.17 -1.37
C TYR A 198 -14.00 0.77 -1.60
N ARG A 199 -15.22 0.28 -1.38
CA ARG A 199 -16.41 1.10 -1.42
C ARG A 199 -17.30 0.72 -0.24
N THR A 200 -17.79 1.73 0.47
CA THR A 200 -18.75 1.55 1.55
C THR A 200 -19.72 2.73 1.60
N SER A 201 -20.90 2.50 2.16
CA SER A 201 -21.88 3.55 2.42
C SER A 201 -22.49 3.30 3.79
N THR A 202 -22.49 4.33 4.64
CA THR A 202 -23.02 4.24 6.00
C THR A 202 -24.03 5.35 6.24
N ILE A 203 -24.79 5.21 7.33
CA ILE A 203 -25.67 6.26 7.83
C ILE A 203 -25.08 6.73 9.15
N GLU A 204 -24.71 8.00 9.21
CA GLU A 204 -24.09 8.60 10.38
C GLU A 204 -25.03 9.62 11.01
N LYS A 205 -24.89 9.83 12.32
CA LYS A 205 -25.63 10.88 13.02
C LYS A 205 -24.86 12.20 12.92
N PHE A 206 -25.49 13.21 12.34
CA PHE A 206 -24.95 14.57 12.24
C PHE A 206 -25.93 15.57 12.86
N LYS A 207 -25.57 16.10 14.04
CA LYS A 207 -26.48 16.89 14.89
C LYS A 207 -27.75 16.07 15.21
N HIS A 208 -28.90 16.53 14.75
CA HIS A 208 -30.20 15.88 14.91
C HIS A 208 -30.65 15.09 13.68
N HIS A 209 -29.81 15.01 12.64
CA HIS A 209 -30.13 14.35 11.37
C HIS A 209 -29.36 13.05 11.20
N GLN A 210 -29.99 12.09 10.53
CA GLN A 210 -29.31 10.95 9.93
C GLN A 210 -28.86 11.35 8.53
N ILE A 211 -27.59 11.15 8.22
CA ILE A 211 -27.01 11.54 6.95
C ILE A 211 -26.38 10.33 6.28
N SER A 212 -26.46 10.26 4.96
CA SER A 212 -25.78 9.22 4.20
C SER A 212 -24.35 9.65 3.93
N THR A 213 -23.41 8.78 4.23
CA THR A 213 -21.99 8.92 3.84
C THR A 213 -21.65 7.82 2.85
N ALA A 214 -20.77 8.12 1.91
CA ALA A 214 -20.19 7.12 1.03
C ALA A 214 -18.69 7.35 0.88
N LEU A 215 -17.93 6.26 0.90
CA LEU A 215 -16.50 6.24 0.70
C LEU A 215 -16.17 5.36 -0.49
N GLU A 216 -15.31 5.86 -1.36
CA GLU A 216 -14.71 5.11 -2.45
C GLU A 216 -13.19 5.31 -2.44
N ILE A 217 -12.45 4.23 -2.60
CA ILE A 217 -11.00 4.19 -2.66
C ILE A 217 -10.59 3.45 -3.93
N ASN A 218 -9.70 4.06 -4.69
CA ASN A 218 -9.07 3.50 -5.88
C ASN A 218 -7.55 3.68 -5.76
N ALA A 219 -6.79 2.72 -6.29
CA ALA A 219 -5.33 2.74 -6.25
C ALA A 219 -4.74 2.56 -7.66
N LYS A 220 -3.62 3.23 -7.91
CA LYS A 220 -2.91 3.18 -9.18
C LYS A 220 -1.40 3.22 -8.95
N VAL A 221 -0.65 2.58 -9.84
CA VAL A 221 0.82 2.73 -9.87
C VAL A 221 1.17 3.64 -11.03
N VAL A 222 1.82 4.76 -10.74
CA VAL A 222 2.28 5.74 -11.72
C VAL A 222 3.79 5.93 -11.49
N ASP A 223 4.60 5.73 -12.51
CA ASP A 223 6.07 5.82 -12.42
C ASP A 223 6.68 5.02 -11.25
N SER A 224 6.20 3.78 -11.05
CA SER A 224 6.60 2.90 -9.92
C SER A 224 6.25 3.43 -8.52
N ARG A 225 5.33 4.39 -8.42
CA ARG A 225 4.82 4.94 -7.16
C ARG A 225 3.36 4.60 -7.01
N LEU A 226 2.93 4.24 -5.80
CA LEU A 226 1.53 3.96 -5.53
C LEU A 226 0.81 5.26 -5.17
N ILE A 227 -0.17 5.64 -5.98
CA ILE A 227 -1.06 6.77 -5.71
C ILE A 227 -2.44 6.24 -5.32
N LEU A 228 -2.97 6.75 -4.20
CA LEU A 228 -4.28 6.41 -3.67
C LEU A 228 -5.26 7.57 -3.88
N HIS A 229 -6.34 7.32 -4.59
CA HIS A 229 -7.46 8.25 -4.74
C HIS A 229 -8.61 7.83 -3.82
N SER A 230 -8.99 8.70 -2.89
CA SER A 230 -10.13 8.50 -1.99
C SER A 230 -11.17 9.59 -2.22
N THR A 231 -12.43 9.19 -2.41
CA THR A 231 -13.59 10.08 -2.50
C THR A 231 -14.52 9.80 -1.34
N PHE A 232 -14.83 10.82 -0.54
CA PHE A 232 -15.78 10.73 0.56
C PHE A 232 -16.87 11.76 0.39
N SER A 233 -18.13 11.32 0.41
CA SER A 233 -19.29 12.16 0.21
C SER A 233 -20.24 12.13 1.40
N TRP A 234 -20.87 13.26 1.69
CA TRP A 234 -21.94 13.43 2.65
C TRP A 234 -23.18 13.96 1.95
N THR A 235 -24.32 13.32 2.15
CA THR A 235 -25.62 13.86 1.72
C THR A 235 -26.35 14.42 2.93
N LEU A 236 -26.50 15.75 2.98
CA LEU A 236 -27.03 16.48 4.12
C LEU A 236 -28.32 17.24 3.73
N PRO A 237 -29.32 17.34 4.61
CA PRO A 237 -30.40 18.30 4.41
C PRO A 237 -29.86 19.73 4.58
N ARG A 238 -30.34 20.70 3.78
CA ARG A 238 -29.89 22.11 3.84
C ARG A 238 -29.97 22.71 5.25
N ALA A 239 -30.98 22.33 6.03
CA ALA A 239 -31.14 22.78 7.42
C ALA A 239 -29.95 22.42 8.33
N ALA A 240 -29.22 21.34 8.04
CA ALA A 240 -28.08 20.88 8.85
C ALA A 240 -26.79 21.72 8.65
N ILE A 241 -26.73 22.52 7.58
CA ILE A 241 -25.53 23.27 7.14
C ILE A 241 -25.31 24.55 7.96
N SER A 242 -26.27 24.93 8.81
CA SER A 242 -26.18 26.14 9.64
C SER A 242 -25.22 26.00 10.82
N GLY A 243 -24.52 27.07 11.18
CA GLY A 243 -23.71 27.19 12.41
C GLY A 243 -22.20 27.23 12.19
N SER A 244 -21.47 27.86 13.12
CA SER A 244 -20.03 28.07 13.04
C SER A 244 -19.20 26.79 13.18
N ASP A 245 -19.77 25.74 13.78
CA ASP A 245 -19.11 24.45 14.02
C ASP A 245 -19.33 23.41 12.90
N PHE A 246 -20.06 23.78 11.83
CA PHE A 246 -20.43 22.88 10.74
C PHE A 246 -19.23 22.14 10.15
N VAL A 247 -18.18 22.88 9.79
CA VAL A 247 -16.97 22.34 9.14
C VAL A 247 -16.25 21.35 10.05
N THR A 248 -16.05 21.71 11.31
CA THR A 248 -15.37 20.87 12.30
C THR A 248 -16.12 19.56 12.51
N ARG A 249 -17.45 19.62 12.63
CA ARG A 249 -18.28 18.41 12.76
C ARG A 249 -18.26 17.56 11.49
N LEU A 250 -18.29 18.19 10.31
CA LEU A 250 -18.28 17.48 9.04
C LEU A 250 -16.98 16.70 8.86
N LEU A 251 -15.85 17.35 9.13
CA LEU A 251 -14.53 16.74 9.06
C LEU A 251 -14.27 15.72 10.18
N ALA A 252 -14.95 15.82 11.31
CA ALA A 252 -14.91 14.78 12.34
C ALA A 252 -15.40 13.42 11.81
N LEU A 253 -16.36 13.42 10.87
CA LEU A 253 -16.87 12.22 10.21
C LEU A 253 -15.95 11.66 9.11
N CYS A 254 -14.94 12.41 8.66
CA CYS A 254 -14.00 11.90 7.65
C CYS A 254 -13.22 10.69 8.19
N PRO A 255 -13.11 9.61 7.42
CA PRO A 255 -12.21 8.51 7.76
C PRO A 255 -10.75 8.94 7.67
N HIS A 256 -9.87 8.25 8.41
CA HIS A 256 -8.44 8.57 8.47
C HIS A 256 -7.77 8.45 7.09
N ILE A 257 -8.20 7.53 6.23
CA ILE A 257 -7.67 7.41 4.87
C ILE A 257 -7.90 8.66 4.00
N VAL A 258 -8.89 9.50 4.34
CA VAL A 258 -9.21 10.73 3.61
C VAL A 258 -8.54 11.92 4.27
N LYS A 259 -8.80 12.19 5.56
CA LYS A 259 -8.25 13.37 6.24
C LYS A 259 -6.89 13.16 6.89
N GLY A 260 -6.54 11.92 7.19
CA GLY A 260 -5.52 11.55 8.16
C GLY A 260 -4.12 12.01 7.80
N HIS A 261 -3.43 12.49 8.81
CA HIS A 261 -2.07 12.98 8.75
C HIS A 261 -1.34 12.48 9.99
N ARG A 262 -0.07 12.07 9.87
CA ARG A 262 0.64 11.46 10.99
C ARG A 262 0.79 12.36 12.21
N ASP A 263 1.10 13.62 11.94
CA ASP A 263 1.47 14.59 12.97
C ASP A 263 0.32 15.53 13.36
N SER A 264 -0.89 15.31 12.82
CA SER A 264 -2.01 16.23 13.03
C SER A 264 -3.35 15.52 13.10
N LYS A 265 -4.08 15.75 14.20
CA LYS A 265 -5.48 15.34 14.35
C LYS A 265 -6.43 16.13 13.45
N GLU A 266 -6.00 17.32 13.04
CA GLU A 266 -6.77 18.20 12.14
C GLU A 266 -6.68 17.75 10.67
N GLY A 267 -5.76 16.82 10.37
CA GLY A 267 -5.55 16.28 9.04
C GLY A 267 -4.64 17.13 8.18
N HIS A 268 -4.88 17.13 6.88
CA HIS A 268 -4.07 17.85 5.89
C HIS A 268 -4.05 19.36 6.12
N THR A 269 -2.86 19.95 6.05
CA THR A 269 -2.66 21.40 6.21
C THR A 269 -3.49 22.18 5.19
N GLY A 270 -4.30 23.12 5.68
CA GLY A 270 -5.16 23.96 4.85
C GLY A 270 -6.53 23.35 4.51
N LEU A 271 -6.78 22.09 4.85
CA LEU A 271 -8.05 21.42 4.55
C LEU A 271 -9.24 22.12 5.20
N ILE A 272 -9.19 22.38 6.51
CA ILE A 272 -10.27 23.05 7.26
C ILE A 272 -10.61 24.41 6.63
N ALA A 273 -9.59 25.23 6.36
CA ALA A 273 -9.77 26.55 5.74
C ALA A 273 -10.34 26.47 4.31
N HIS A 274 -9.96 25.44 3.54
CA HIS A 274 -10.52 25.23 2.21
C HIS A 274 -11.98 24.79 2.25
N VAL A 275 -12.34 23.86 3.15
CA VAL A 275 -13.72 23.41 3.35
C VAL A 275 -14.59 24.55 3.87
N ALA A 276 -14.12 25.32 4.84
CA ALA A 276 -14.85 26.47 5.36
C ALA A 276 -15.13 27.52 4.28
N ARG A 277 -14.12 27.89 3.49
CA ARG A 277 -14.31 28.82 2.36
C ARG A 277 -15.29 28.28 1.33
N THR A 278 -15.21 27.00 0.99
CA THR A 278 -16.09 26.40 -0.02
C THR A 278 -17.53 26.26 0.48
N ALA A 279 -17.74 25.91 1.75
CA ALA A 279 -19.07 25.80 2.35
C ALA A 279 -19.73 27.18 2.57
N GLN A 280 -18.95 28.24 2.76
CA GLN A 280 -19.48 29.60 2.94
C GLN A 280 -19.65 30.35 1.61
N ALA A 281 -18.80 30.07 0.63
CA ALA A 281 -18.81 30.80 -0.61
C ALA A 281 -19.75 30.13 -1.62
N LEU A 282 -20.71 30.88 -2.17
CA LEU A 282 -21.55 30.51 -3.33
C LEU A 282 -20.73 30.43 -4.63
N SER A 283 -19.47 30.02 -4.56
CA SER A 283 -18.48 30.17 -5.62
C SER A 283 -18.84 29.27 -6.81
N LEU A 284 -19.29 29.90 -7.89
CA LEU A 284 -19.51 29.30 -9.22
C LEU A 284 -18.20 29.11 -10.02
N GLY A 285 -17.03 29.33 -9.40
CA GLY A 285 -15.73 29.23 -10.08
C GLY A 285 -15.18 27.81 -10.20
N PRO A 286 -14.29 27.54 -11.18
CA PRO A 286 -13.64 26.25 -11.32
C PRO A 286 -12.84 25.91 -10.06
N ARG A 287 -13.13 24.75 -9.48
CA ARG A 287 -12.50 24.30 -8.24
C ARG A 287 -11.10 23.75 -8.55
N LYS A 288 -10.07 24.48 -8.15
CA LYS A 288 -8.67 24.04 -8.26
C LYS A 288 -8.32 23.12 -7.08
N PRO A 289 -7.55 22.04 -7.31
CA PRO A 289 -7.04 21.21 -6.22
C PRO A 289 -6.07 22.01 -5.34
N TRP A 290 -6.00 21.62 -4.07
CA TRP A 290 -5.09 22.17 -3.07
C TRP A 290 -4.08 21.11 -2.67
N LEU A 291 -2.84 21.53 -2.37
CA LEU A 291 -1.78 20.65 -1.90
C LEU A 291 -1.61 20.79 -0.39
N CYS A 292 -1.50 19.67 0.32
CA CYS A 292 -1.07 19.66 1.71
C CYS A 292 0.39 20.14 1.82
N ALA A 293 0.68 21.07 2.72
CA ALA A 293 2.03 21.61 2.89
C ALA A 293 3.04 20.63 3.56
N VAL A 294 2.54 19.48 4.03
CA VAL A 294 3.27 18.57 4.95
C VAL A 294 3.40 17.16 4.35
N CYS A 295 2.40 16.70 3.59
CA CYS A 295 2.42 15.40 2.94
C CYS A 295 2.11 15.52 1.43
N ALA A 296 2.44 14.49 0.66
CA ALA A 296 2.18 14.43 -0.78
C ALA A 296 0.70 14.10 -1.01
N THR A 297 -0.19 15.06 -0.73
CA THR A 297 -1.63 14.90 -0.91
C THR A 297 -2.24 16.11 -1.59
N ASP A 298 -2.78 15.90 -2.79
CA ASP A 298 -3.74 16.83 -3.38
C ASP A 298 -5.14 16.56 -2.83
N PHE A 299 -5.93 17.60 -2.63
CA PHE A 299 -7.32 17.47 -2.23
C PHE A 299 -8.23 18.49 -2.90
N LEU A 300 -9.49 18.11 -3.08
CA LEU A 300 -10.53 18.90 -3.70
C LEU A 300 -11.81 18.75 -2.89
N PHE A 301 -12.41 19.87 -2.49
CA PHE A 301 -13.71 19.87 -1.83
C PHE A 301 -14.77 20.49 -2.74
N ALA A 302 -15.88 19.78 -2.87
CA ALA A 302 -16.95 20.10 -3.80
C ALA A 302 -18.31 20.05 -3.12
N GLU A 303 -19.15 21.03 -3.41
CA GLU A 303 -20.59 21.04 -3.12
C GLU A 303 -21.39 20.77 -4.39
N HIS A 304 -22.40 19.91 -4.29
CA HIS A 304 -23.38 19.59 -5.33
C HIS A 304 -24.79 19.73 -4.74
N HIS A 305 -25.63 20.58 -5.35
CA HIS A 305 -27.01 20.73 -4.93
C HIS A 305 -27.88 19.62 -5.52
N LEU A 306 -28.62 18.92 -4.68
CA LEU A 306 -29.57 17.89 -5.09
C LEU A 306 -31.00 18.45 -5.15
N PRO A 307 -31.91 17.89 -5.98
CA PRO A 307 -33.28 18.39 -6.13
C PRO A 307 -34.12 18.41 -4.83
N SER A 308 -33.79 17.55 -3.86
CA SER A 308 -34.62 17.23 -2.69
C SER A 308 -34.37 18.12 -1.45
N GLN A 309 -33.97 19.38 -1.59
CA GLN A 309 -33.44 20.21 -0.49
C GLN A 309 -32.21 19.60 0.22
N HIS A 310 -31.52 18.70 -0.45
CA HIS A 310 -30.27 18.11 0.03
C HIS A 310 -29.08 18.74 -0.68
N VAL A 311 -27.94 18.65 -0.03
CA VAL A 311 -26.64 19.04 -0.55
C VAL A 311 -25.71 17.87 -0.37
N GLU A 312 -25.05 17.47 -1.45
CA GLU A 312 -23.95 16.52 -1.41
C GLU A 312 -22.64 17.31 -1.31
N TYR A 313 -21.91 17.11 -0.22
CA TYR A 313 -20.52 17.51 -0.14
C TYR A 313 -19.63 16.34 -0.53
N ARG A 314 -18.58 16.59 -1.30
CA ARG A 314 -17.62 15.58 -1.76
C ARG A 314 -16.20 16.07 -1.50
N LEU A 315 -15.46 15.32 -0.70
CA LEU A 315 -14.03 15.50 -0.47
C LEU A 315 -13.27 14.42 -1.24
N GLN A 316 -12.42 14.84 -2.18
CA GLN A 316 -11.53 13.96 -2.92
C GLN A 316 -10.09 14.21 -2.48
N THR A 317 -9.30 13.15 -2.35
CA THR A 317 -7.87 13.23 -2.02
C THR A 317 -7.07 12.28 -2.89
N TRP A 318 -5.93 12.75 -3.41
CA TRP A 318 -4.95 11.95 -4.14
C TRP A 318 -3.65 11.97 -3.36
N ARG A 319 -3.27 10.80 -2.83
CA ARG A 319 -2.11 10.64 -1.96
C ARG A 319 -1.03 9.85 -2.68
N ASP A 320 0.17 10.40 -2.78
CA ASP A 320 1.35 9.65 -3.18
C ASP A 320 1.92 8.95 -1.94
N LEU A 321 1.87 7.61 -1.95
CA LEU A 321 2.33 6.74 -0.87
C LEU A 321 3.77 6.25 -1.07
N GLY A 322 4.45 6.69 -2.15
CA GLY A 322 5.83 6.38 -2.46
C GLY A 322 6.04 5.10 -3.27
N ASP A 323 7.29 4.63 -3.29
CA ASP A 323 7.77 3.48 -4.08
C ASP A 323 7.67 2.13 -3.36
N GLY A 324 7.13 2.11 -2.13
CA GLY A 324 6.96 0.90 -1.32
C GLY A 324 8.25 0.16 -0.97
N ARG A 325 9.43 0.78 -1.14
CA ARG A 325 10.72 0.13 -0.82
C ARG A 325 11.06 0.28 0.64
N ASN A 326 10.89 1.48 1.18
CA ASN A 326 11.30 1.82 2.53
C ASN A 326 10.11 2.32 3.40
N PRO A 327 9.74 1.63 4.50
CA PRO A 327 8.69 2.08 5.43
C PRO A 327 9.08 3.33 6.22
N PHE A 328 10.36 3.70 6.18
CA PHE A 328 10.90 4.92 6.78
C PHE A 328 10.91 6.09 5.80
N SER A 329 10.51 5.90 4.54
CA SER A 329 10.43 6.98 3.56
C SER A 329 9.44 8.06 3.99
N VAL A 330 9.80 9.33 3.75
CA VAL A 330 8.93 10.48 4.04
C VAL A 330 7.60 10.36 3.30
N ALA A 331 7.63 9.84 2.07
CA ALA A 331 6.44 9.65 1.24
C ALA A 331 5.38 8.78 1.94
N TRP A 332 5.76 7.70 2.61
CA TRP A 332 4.83 6.89 3.40
C TRP A 332 4.61 7.48 4.79
N ARG A 333 5.70 7.87 5.47
CA ARG A 333 5.66 8.30 6.87
C ARG A 333 4.89 9.59 7.11
N ALA A 334 4.72 10.45 6.11
CA ALA A 334 3.87 11.64 6.24
C ALA A 334 2.38 11.28 6.39
N HIS A 335 2.01 10.04 6.09
CA HIS A 335 0.65 9.51 6.22
C HIS A 335 0.52 8.54 7.40
N GLY A 336 -0.72 8.37 7.85
CA GLY A 336 -1.07 7.31 8.79
C GLY A 336 -0.82 7.64 10.26
N GLU A 337 -1.62 7.07 11.15
CA GLU A 337 -1.37 7.11 12.59
C GLU A 337 -0.31 6.07 12.95
N ILE A 338 0.48 6.32 14.01
CA ILE A 338 1.21 5.25 14.68
C ILE A 338 0.18 4.51 15.55
N GLY A 339 0.26 3.17 15.59
CA GLY A 339 -0.69 2.32 16.30
C GLY A 339 -1.13 2.88 17.67
N GLY A 340 -2.42 2.78 17.96
CA GLY A 340 -3.02 3.33 19.18
C GLY A 340 -3.42 4.80 19.10
N GLY A 341 -3.46 5.40 17.90
CA GLY A 341 -3.87 6.80 17.71
C GLY A 341 -2.86 7.81 18.26
N ILE A 342 -1.61 7.36 18.45
CA ILE A 342 -0.53 8.21 18.94
C ILE A 342 0.00 9.00 17.74
N PRO A 343 -0.06 10.35 17.75
CA PRO A 343 0.53 11.15 16.70
C PRO A 343 2.03 10.87 16.63
N GLY A 344 2.56 10.72 15.42
CA GLY A 344 3.97 10.48 15.23
C GLY A 344 4.82 11.71 15.53
N PHE A 345 6.13 11.47 15.73
CA PHE A 345 7.11 12.54 15.73
C PHE A 345 7.47 12.89 14.29
N GLY A 346 6.86 13.94 13.76
CA GLY A 346 7.11 14.49 12.42
C GLY A 346 8.40 15.30 12.27
N GLY A 347 9.44 14.99 13.05
CA GLY A 347 10.71 15.73 13.02
C GLY A 347 11.36 15.79 11.63
N ASP A 348 11.06 14.80 10.78
CA ASP A 348 11.56 14.69 9.41
C ASP A 348 10.52 15.08 8.35
N VAL A 349 9.58 15.98 8.67
CA VAL A 349 8.76 16.60 7.63
C VAL A 349 9.65 17.58 6.84
N ILE A 350 10.44 17.04 5.92
CA ILE A 350 10.88 17.82 4.77
C ILE A 350 9.59 18.25 4.09
N ARG A 351 9.29 19.56 4.12
CA ARG A 351 8.27 20.17 3.28
C ARG A 351 8.47 19.61 1.90
N LEU A 352 7.47 18.91 1.37
CA LEU A 352 7.49 18.41 0.00
C LEU A 352 7.32 19.59 -0.97
N THR A 353 8.30 20.50 -0.97
CA THR A 353 8.37 21.72 -1.78
C THR A 353 8.42 21.44 -3.27
N MET A 354 8.52 20.17 -3.66
CA MET A 354 8.67 19.74 -5.05
C MET A 354 7.34 19.54 -5.78
N PHE A 355 6.21 19.42 -5.08
CA PHE A 355 4.92 19.24 -5.75
C PHE A 355 4.22 20.59 -5.97
N ARG A 356 3.64 20.76 -7.17
CA ARG A 356 2.64 21.80 -7.41
C ARG A 356 1.24 21.26 -7.06
N ALA A 357 0.35 22.14 -6.61
CA ALA A 357 -1.03 21.75 -6.37
C ALA A 357 -1.69 21.21 -7.64
N GLY A 358 -2.28 20.02 -7.53
CA GLY A 358 -2.89 19.28 -8.63
C GLY A 358 -1.95 18.29 -9.33
N GLN A 359 -0.64 18.30 -9.07
CA GLN A 359 0.30 17.42 -9.77
C GLN A 359 0.06 15.93 -9.51
N ILE A 360 -0.28 15.56 -8.27
CA ILE A 360 -0.50 14.16 -7.88
C ILE A 360 -1.82 13.69 -8.47
N ARG A 361 -2.83 14.56 -8.46
CA ARG A 361 -4.10 14.34 -9.17
C ARG A 361 -3.88 14.15 -10.67
N GLU A 362 -3.14 15.06 -11.32
CA GLU A 362 -2.83 14.99 -12.75
C GLU A 362 -2.11 13.69 -13.11
N ALA A 363 -1.15 13.26 -12.28
CA ALA A 363 -0.45 11.98 -12.48
C ALA A 363 -1.40 10.79 -12.40
N PHE A 364 -2.34 10.80 -11.45
CA PHE A 364 -3.34 9.74 -11.30
C PHE A 364 -4.33 9.68 -12.49
N GLU A 365 -4.88 10.84 -12.86
CA GLU A 365 -5.93 10.96 -13.89
C GLU A 365 -5.35 10.84 -15.31
N GLY A 366 -4.16 11.37 -15.57
CA GLY A 366 -3.60 11.50 -16.92
C GLY A 366 -3.20 10.19 -17.61
N GLU A 367 -2.91 9.12 -16.87
CA GLU A 367 -2.61 7.82 -17.48
C GLU A 367 -3.87 7.15 -18.09
N ASP A 368 -5.07 7.40 -17.53
CA ASP A 368 -6.29 6.80 -18.08
C ASP A 368 -6.61 7.38 -19.47
N ASP A 369 -6.29 8.66 -19.67
CA ASP A 369 -6.42 9.32 -20.96
C ASP A 369 -5.41 8.77 -21.98
N GLN A 370 -4.21 8.38 -21.55
CA GLN A 370 -3.22 7.74 -22.44
C GLN A 370 -3.63 6.32 -22.84
N ILE A 371 -4.14 5.52 -21.91
CA ILE A 371 -4.63 4.17 -22.20
C ILE A 371 -5.80 4.25 -23.17
N ARG A 372 -6.79 5.11 -22.91
CA ARG A 372 -7.93 5.32 -23.81
C ARG A 372 -7.52 5.83 -25.19
N ALA A 373 -6.57 6.78 -25.25
CA ALA A 373 -6.05 7.27 -26.53
C ALA A 373 -5.34 6.16 -27.31
N ASN A 374 -4.61 5.27 -26.64
CA ASN A 374 -3.96 4.12 -27.28
C ASN A 374 -4.99 3.09 -27.78
N ASP A 375 -6.03 2.79 -27.01
CA ASP A 375 -7.13 1.90 -27.43
C ASP A 375 -7.91 2.47 -28.62
N ASP A 376 -8.13 3.78 -28.66
CA ASP A 376 -8.72 4.48 -29.80
C ASP A 376 -7.81 4.43 -31.06
N ILE A 377 -6.49 4.51 -30.89
CA ILE A 377 -5.54 4.35 -32.00
C ILE A 377 -5.53 2.90 -32.50
N ILE A 378 -5.52 1.91 -31.61
CA ILE A 378 -5.55 0.49 -31.96
C ILE A 378 -6.85 0.17 -32.70
N SER A 379 -8.01 0.58 -32.18
CA SER A 379 -9.31 0.34 -32.83
C SER A 379 -9.44 1.03 -34.20
N ARG A 380 -8.89 2.23 -34.39
CA ARG A 380 -8.81 2.89 -35.71
C ARG A 380 -7.92 2.13 -36.68
N ASN A 381 -6.79 1.59 -36.22
CA ASN A 381 -5.88 0.82 -37.05
C ASN A 381 -6.46 -0.56 -37.43
N GLU A 382 -7.18 -1.22 -36.53
CA GLU A 382 -7.91 -2.47 -36.85
C GLU A 382 -9.03 -2.24 -37.89
N GLY A 383 -9.67 -1.08 -37.87
CA GLY A 383 -10.60 -0.66 -38.92
C GLY A 383 -9.92 -0.41 -40.27
N LEU A 384 -8.67 0.08 -40.29
CA LEU A 384 -7.90 0.36 -41.50
C LEU A 384 -7.30 -0.91 -42.13
N VAL A 385 -6.86 -1.87 -41.31
CA VAL A 385 -6.26 -3.14 -41.77
C VAL A 385 -7.28 -4.03 -42.48
N LYS A 386 -8.58 -3.88 -42.19
CA LYS A 386 -9.65 -4.56 -42.94
C LYS A 386 -9.91 -3.98 -44.34
N GLY A 387 -9.21 -2.92 -44.75
CA GLY A 387 -9.47 -2.21 -46.02
C GLY A 387 -8.32 -2.11 -47.02
N ARG A 388 -7.05 -2.38 -46.66
CA ARG A 388 -5.91 -2.23 -47.61
C ARG A 388 -4.78 -3.20 -47.34
N LEU A 389 -4.18 -3.71 -48.42
CA LEU A 389 -2.91 -4.42 -48.44
C LEU A 389 -1.85 -3.67 -47.61
N VAL A 390 -1.22 -4.42 -46.71
CA VAL A 390 -0.21 -3.97 -45.75
C VAL A 390 1.01 -3.39 -46.48
N GLN A 391 1.22 -2.08 -46.37
CA GLN A 391 2.55 -1.47 -46.52
C GLN A 391 3.15 -1.27 -45.13
N GLN A 392 4.38 -1.77 -44.95
CA GLN A 392 5.14 -1.73 -43.70
C GLN A 392 5.30 -0.30 -43.17
N ILE A 393 4.78 -0.04 -41.97
CA ILE A 393 4.95 1.24 -41.26
C ILE A 393 6.15 1.11 -40.32
N ILE A 394 7.16 1.94 -40.56
CA ILE A 394 8.34 2.13 -39.71
C ILE A 394 7.92 2.96 -38.49
N VAL A 395 7.99 2.36 -37.30
CA VAL A 395 7.67 3.02 -36.02
C VAL A 395 8.88 3.86 -35.57
N PRO A 396 8.76 5.17 -35.33
CA PRO A 396 9.86 5.99 -34.87
C PRO A 396 10.18 5.72 -33.39
N ARG A 397 11.48 5.59 -33.08
CA ARG A 397 11.99 5.42 -31.70
C ARG A 397 11.74 6.68 -30.87
N TYR A 398 10.99 6.54 -29.78
CA TYR A 398 10.75 7.59 -28.80
C TYR A 398 12.01 7.84 -27.95
N ARG A 399 12.55 9.07 -27.98
CA ARG A 399 13.64 9.51 -27.09
C ARG A 399 13.06 9.90 -25.73
N ARG A 400 13.52 9.26 -24.65
CA ARG A 400 13.20 9.67 -23.27
C ARG A 400 13.71 11.10 -23.00
N PRO A 401 12.93 11.96 -22.33
CA PRO A 401 13.43 13.25 -21.88
C PRO A 401 14.45 13.07 -20.75
N LYS A 402 15.52 13.86 -20.81
CA LYS A 402 16.62 13.89 -19.85
C LYS A 402 16.15 14.66 -18.62
N MET A 403 15.83 13.97 -17.51
CA MET A 403 15.62 14.64 -16.22
C MET A 403 16.99 15.04 -15.66
N GLU A 404 17.22 16.35 -15.58
CA GLU A 404 18.38 16.93 -14.92
C GLU A 404 18.17 16.91 -13.41
N VAL A 405 18.88 16.01 -12.73
CA VAL A 405 18.89 15.94 -11.27
C VAL A 405 19.85 17.01 -10.75
N GLN A 406 19.32 18.08 -10.15
CA GLN A 406 20.14 19.01 -9.37
C GLN A 406 20.64 18.31 -8.11
N VAL A 407 21.96 18.06 -8.07
CA VAL A 407 22.66 17.55 -6.89
C VAL A 407 22.78 18.69 -5.89
N VAL A 408 21.99 18.63 -4.82
CA VAL A 408 22.18 19.48 -3.63
C VAL A 408 23.29 18.86 -2.79
N GLY A 409 24.30 19.68 -2.42
CA GLY A 409 25.52 19.25 -1.75
C GLY A 409 25.31 18.63 -0.34
N PRO A 410 26.32 17.91 0.19
CA PRO A 410 26.18 17.11 1.39
C PRO A 410 26.52 17.95 2.63
N GLU A 411 25.52 18.57 3.25
CA GLU A 411 25.74 19.22 4.55
C GLU A 411 24.54 19.16 5.48
N VAL A 412 23.93 17.98 5.65
CA VAL A 412 23.14 17.64 6.85
C VAL A 412 23.19 16.12 7.08
N GLN A 413 24.21 15.60 7.77
CA GLN A 413 24.18 14.21 8.25
C GLN A 413 25.06 13.98 9.48
N ARG A 414 24.71 14.63 10.59
CA ARG A 414 25.12 14.22 11.94
C ARG A 414 24.05 14.61 12.95
N GLN A 415 23.00 13.82 13.04
CA GLN A 415 22.14 13.69 14.23
C GLN A 415 21.20 12.51 14.00
N HIS A 416 21.64 11.29 14.36
CA HIS A 416 20.76 10.13 14.57
C HIS A 416 21.58 9.00 15.20
N LEU A 417 21.80 9.08 16.50
CA LEU A 417 22.31 7.98 17.32
C LEU A 417 21.66 8.10 18.70
N GLU A 418 20.47 7.52 18.85
CA GLU A 418 19.91 7.01 20.11
C GLU A 418 18.60 6.27 19.79
N TYR A 419 18.74 5.10 19.19
CA TYR A 419 17.71 4.07 19.25
C TYR A 419 18.43 2.74 19.41
N ARG A 420 18.93 2.47 20.62
CA ARG A 420 19.62 1.23 20.94
C ARG A 420 19.18 0.69 22.30
N ASP A 421 18.80 -0.59 22.26
CA ASP A 421 18.82 -1.59 23.33
C ASP A 421 18.05 -1.29 24.63
N GLY A 422 16.72 -1.37 24.52
CA GLY A 422 15.86 -1.79 25.64
C GLY A 422 15.85 -3.31 25.82
N ARG A 423 17.01 -3.95 26.01
CA ARG A 423 17.08 -5.29 26.63
C ARG A 423 17.52 -5.10 28.07
N SER A 424 16.54 -5.05 28.97
CA SER A 424 16.76 -5.10 30.41
C SER A 424 17.30 -6.47 30.80
N THR A 425 18.61 -6.60 30.98
CA THR A 425 19.20 -7.58 31.90
C THR A 425 18.92 -7.08 33.31
N GLY A 426 17.82 -7.55 33.90
CA GLY A 426 17.53 -7.36 35.32
C GLY A 426 18.38 -8.31 36.16
N GLU A 427 19.65 -7.97 36.37
CA GLU A 427 20.41 -8.43 37.53
C GLU A 427 20.15 -7.41 38.66
N ALA A 428 19.23 -7.76 39.56
CA ALA A 428 19.08 -7.06 40.82
C ALA A 428 19.95 -7.76 41.86
N ASP A 429 21.05 -7.09 42.21
CA ASP A 429 21.82 -7.31 43.44
C ASP A 429 20.89 -7.19 44.66
N ILE A 430 20.68 -8.31 45.35
CA ILE A 430 20.14 -8.34 46.72
C ILE A 430 21.32 -8.69 47.63
N ARG A 431 21.80 -7.71 48.39
CA ARG A 431 22.68 -7.94 49.54
C ARG A 431 21.87 -7.95 50.84
N ASP A 432 22.19 -8.99 51.62
CA ASP A 432 22.20 -9.12 53.07
C ASP A 432 20.86 -9.09 53.83
N GLU A 433 20.45 -10.28 54.31
CA GLU A 433 20.44 -10.55 55.76
C GLU A 433 20.28 -12.06 56.11
N ALA A 434 21.22 -12.53 56.92
CA ALA A 434 21.08 -13.55 57.98
C ALA A 434 20.55 -14.98 57.68
N GLY A 435 21.51 -15.89 57.44
CA GLY A 435 21.78 -17.03 58.35
C GLY A 435 20.76 -18.17 58.49
N ARG A 436 21.10 -19.34 57.92
CA ARG A 436 21.25 -20.63 58.65
C ARG A 436 21.46 -21.82 57.71
N ARG A 437 22.47 -22.62 58.06
CA ARG A 437 22.57 -24.09 57.98
C ARG A 437 22.65 -24.79 56.60
N ARG A 438 23.87 -25.30 56.37
CA ARG A 438 24.25 -26.73 56.25
C ARG A 438 23.74 -27.58 55.07
N ASP A 439 24.76 -28.19 54.45
CA ASP A 439 24.89 -29.56 53.95
C ASP A 439 24.40 -29.93 52.53
N GLY A 440 25.32 -30.53 51.77
CA GLY A 440 25.03 -31.50 50.70
C GLY A 440 25.43 -31.05 49.29
N LEU A 441 26.64 -31.33 48.77
CA LEU A 441 27.07 -32.57 48.08
C LEU A 441 26.23 -33.01 46.86
N TYR A 442 26.84 -32.91 45.67
CA TYR A 442 27.00 -33.93 44.59
C TYR A 442 26.79 -33.40 43.14
N TYR A 443 27.78 -33.78 42.31
CA TYR A 443 27.82 -34.05 40.86
C TYR A 443 26.45 -34.25 40.17
N VAL A 444 26.22 -33.82 38.93
CA VAL A 444 26.88 -34.17 37.65
C VAL A 444 26.83 -32.99 36.68
#